data_AF-A0A2P5C8U9-F1
#
_entry.id   AF-A0A2P5C8U9-F1
#
_cell.length_a   1.000
_cell.length_b   1.000
_cell.length_c   1.000
_cell.angle_alpha   90.00
_cell.angle_beta   90.00
_cell.angle_gamma   90.00
#
_symmetry.space_group_name_H-M   'P 1'
#
loop_
_entity.id
_entity.type
_entity.pdbx_description
1 polymer ?
#
loop_
_entity_poly.entity_id
_entity_poly.type
_entity_poly.pdbx_seq_one_letter_code
_entity_poly.pdbx_strand_id
1 'polypeptide(L)'
;MSRVLVPLMETIFLSAVIIALYCVTQTHCTKVAVLPDNVNMEESNLETYIVYLKKPQILDSAKLRVLHAWYYSFLPLTTARAEKESRMVDMYRNVITNFTARLTVEEVKTTKRKAGVVFVTPENPLLLHTTWSYHFLGLSQSDVGLWKGSNFGSLSHLKGLVPKVLH
;
A
#
# COMPACT_ATOMS: atom_id res chain seq x y z
N MET A 1 12.67 52.59 19.60
CA MET A 1 11.86 51.37 19.86
C MET A 1 11.51 50.60 18.58
N SER A 2 12.30 50.72 17.50
CA SER A 2 11.97 50.19 16.15
C SER A 2 13.04 49.23 15.57
N ARG A 3 14.15 48.98 16.28
CA ARG A 3 15.27 48.16 15.79
C ARG A 3 15.12 46.65 16.02
N VAL A 4 14.08 46.23 16.75
CA VAL A 4 13.79 44.81 17.06
C VAL A 4 12.59 44.28 16.26
N LEU A 5 11.84 45.16 15.59
CA LEU A 5 10.62 44.79 14.86
C LEU A 5 10.91 44.14 13.50
N VAL A 6 11.98 44.57 12.83
CA VAL A 6 12.40 44.05 11.52
C VAL A 6 12.73 42.55 11.55
N PRO A 7 13.58 42.04 12.46
CA PRO A 7 13.88 40.60 12.50
C PRO A 7 12.67 39.75 12.93
N LEU A 8 11.73 40.35 13.68
CA LEU A 8 10.49 39.67 14.09
C LEU A 8 9.53 39.49 12.91
N MET A 9 9.44 40.47 12.00
CA MET A 9 8.61 40.34 10.80
C MET A 9 9.18 39.34 9.79
N GLU A 10 10.51 39.27 9.64
CA GLU A 10 11.16 38.30 8.74
C GLU A 10 10.98 36.85 9.22
N THR A 11 11.09 36.61 10.53
CA THR A 11 10.85 35.28 11.12
C THR A 11 9.39 34.83 10.99
N ILE A 12 8.43 35.74 11.19
CA ILE A 12 7.01 35.48 10.95
C ILE A 12 6.75 35.16 9.46
N PHE A 13 7.35 35.91 8.54
CA PHE A 13 7.17 35.68 7.11
C PHE A 13 7.74 34.33 6.66
N LEU A 14 8.96 33.98 7.12
CA LEU A 14 9.59 32.70 6.79
C LEU A 14 8.80 31.51 7.35
N SER A 15 8.30 31.61 8.60
CA SER A 15 7.47 30.55 9.17
C SER A 15 6.15 30.37 8.41
N ALA A 16 5.50 31.46 7.99
CA ALA A 16 4.28 31.40 7.17
C ALA A 16 4.52 30.74 5.80
N VAL A 17 5.66 31.02 5.15
CA VAL A 17 6.05 30.39 3.87
C VAL A 17 6.32 28.89 4.06
N ILE A 18 7.02 28.50 5.13
CA ILE A 18 7.27 27.08 5.45
C ILE A 18 5.96 26.34 5.72
N ILE A 19 5.04 26.95 6.48
CA ILE A 19 3.71 26.38 6.74
C ILE A 19 2.92 26.25 5.43
N ALA A 20 2.91 27.26 4.57
CA ALA A 20 2.23 27.20 3.28
C ALA A 20 2.81 26.10 2.36
N LEU A 21 4.14 25.97 2.29
CA LEU A 21 4.79 24.90 1.54
C LEU A 21 4.47 23.51 2.11
N TYR A 22 4.45 23.37 3.43
CA TYR A 22 4.04 22.15 4.13
C TYR A 22 2.55 21.83 3.90
N CYS A 23 1.68 22.83 3.82
CA CYS A 23 0.27 22.66 3.46
C CYS A 23 0.09 22.21 2.01
N VAL A 24 0.91 22.71 1.07
CA VAL A 24 0.88 22.28 -0.34
C VAL A 24 1.33 20.82 -0.47
N THR A 25 2.34 20.37 0.29
CA THR A 25 2.81 18.97 0.24
C THR A 25 1.86 17.97 0.91
N GLN A 26 1.01 18.42 1.84
CA GLN A 26 0.01 17.56 2.50
C GLN A 26 -1.23 17.23 1.65
N THR A 27 -1.39 17.80 0.45
CA THR A 27 -2.59 17.54 -0.38
C THR A 27 -2.63 16.17 -1.06
N HIS A 28 -1.65 15.28 -0.84
CA HIS A 28 -1.72 13.90 -1.34
C HIS A 28 -0.98 12.90 -0.43
N CYS A 29 -1.62 12.49 0.68
CA CYS A 29 -1.68 11.09 1.13
C CYS A 29 -2.51 11.02 2.42
N THR A 30 -3.83 11.14 2.32
CA THR A 30 -4.70 10.73 3.43
C THR A 30 -4.77 9.21 3.42
N LYS A 31 -3.85 8.54 4.12
CA LYS A 31 -4.15 7.22 4.66
C LYS A 31 -5.06 7.48 5.86
N VAL A 32 -6.37 7.40 5.64
CA VAL A 32 -7.33 7.38 6.74
C VAL A 32 -7.03 6.11 7.53
N ALA A 33 -6.46 6.26 8.72
CA ALA A 33 -6.48 5.20 9.71
C ALA A 33 -7.95 5.05 10.14
N VAL A 34 -8.68 4.17 9.46
CA VAL A 34 -10.01 3.75 9.90
C VAL A 34 -9.77 2.94 11.17
N LEU A 35 -10.03 3.56 12.32
CA LEU A 35 -10.37 2.86 13.55
C LEU A 35 -11.59 1.98 13.22
N PRO A 36 -11.62 0.71 13.66
CA PRO A 36 -12.79 -0.12 13.44
C PRO A 36 -13.93 0.37 14.34
N ASP A 37 -14.68 1.36 13.87
CA ASP A 37 -15.99 1.69 14.43
C ASP A 37 -17.05 0.82 13.73
N ASN A 38 -17.54 -0.14 14.51
CA ASN A 38 -18.82 -0.83 14.43
C ASN A 38 -19.50 -0.92 13.04
N VAL A 39 -18.94 -1.73 12.14
CA VAL A 39 -19.64 -2.05 10.89
C VAL A 39 -20.79 -3.02 11.16
N ASN A 40 -21.97 -2.51 10.79
CA ASN A 40 -23.26 -3.18 10.73
C ASN A 40 -23.19 -4.49 9.91
N MET A 41 -24.10 -5.42 10.20
CA MET A 41 -24.14 -6.84 9.78
C MET A 41 -24.15 -7.11 8.25
N GLU A 42 -23.12 -6.74 7.50
CA GLU A 42 -22.87 -7.22 6.12
C GLU A 42 -21.40 -7.60 5.85
N GLU A 43 -20.48 -7.30 6.78
CA GLU A 43 -19.08 -7.74 6.70
C GLU A 43 -18.86 -9.25 6.90
N SER A 44 -19.86 -9.97 7.41
CA SER A 44 -19.72 -11.38 7.80
C SER A 44 -19.45 -12.33 6.63
N ASN A 45 -19.63 -11.90 5.38
CA ASN A 45 -19.44 -12.72 4.17
C ASN A 45 -18.47 -12.12 3.14
N LEU A 46 -17.71 -11.09 3.51
CA LEU A 46 -16.73 -10.46 2.61
C LEU A 46 -15.36 -11.13 2.77
N GLU A 47 -14.85 -11.69 1.67
CA GLU A 47 -13.49 -12.20 1.58
C GLU A 47 -12.68 -11.35 0.60
N THR A 48 -11.36 -11.38 0.74
CA THR A 48 -10.48 -10.62 -0.15
C THR A 48 -10.13 -11.41 -1.40
N TYR A 49 -10.34 -10.81 -2.56
CA TYR A 49 -10.07 -11.41 -3.86
C TYR A 49 -9.13 -10.53 -4.69
N ILE A 50 -8.26 -11.18 -5.46
CA ILE A 50 -7.41 -10.57 -6.47
C ILE A 50 -8.09 -10.73 -7.83
N VAL A 51 -8.34 -9.61 -8.50
CA VAL A 51 -8.99 -9.53 -9.82
C VAL A 51 -7.95 -9.13 -10.87
N TYR A 52 -7.59 -10.06 -11.75
CA TYR A 52 -6.68 -9.82 -12.86
C TYR A 52 -7.44 -9.33 -14.09
N LEU A 53 -6.96 -8.24 -14.67
CA LEU A 53 -7.57 -7.61 -15.84
C LEU A 53 -6.65 -7.71 -17.06
N LYS A 54 -7.26 -7.71 -18.24
CA LYS A 54 -6.55 -7.57 -19.49
C LYS A 54 -6.00 -6.15 -19.56
N LYS A 55 -4.70 -6.02 -19.82
CA LYS A 55 -4.05 -4.71 -19.96
C LYS A 55 -4.74 -3.91 -21.08
N PRO A 56 -5.34 -2.74 -20.78
CA PRO A 56 -5.95 -1.90 -21.81
C PRO A 56 -4.87 -1.29 -22.69
N GLN A 57 -5.02 -1.40 -24.02
CA GLN A 57 -4.07 -0.85 -25.00
C GLN A 57 -3.98 0.68 -24.98
N ILE A 58 -5.05 1.33 -24.51
CA ILE A 58 -5.22 2.80 -24.51
C ILE A 58 -4.64 3.45 -23.25
N LEU A 59 -4.29 2.64 -22.24
CA LEU A 59 -3.78 3.15 -20.98
C LEU A 59 -2.26 3.26 -21.03
N ASP A 60 -1.77 4.06 -21.96
CA ASP A 60 -0.49 4.72 -21.76
C ASP A 60 -0.60 5.55 -20.48
N SER A 61 0.47 5.55 -19.70
CA SER A 61 0.68 5.99 -18.31
C SER A 61 0.08 7.34 -17.85
N ALA A 62 -0.64 8.06 -18.70
CA ALA A 62 -0.85 9.50 -18.58
C ALA A 62 -1.93 9.95 -17.58
N LYS A 63 -2.85 9.12 -17.06
CA LYS A 63 -3.84 9.59 -16.06
C LYS A 63 -4.20 8.56 -14.99
N LEU A 64 -3.48 8.59 -13.87
CA LEU A 64 -3.77 7.77 -12.68
C LEU A 64 -5.23 7.83 -12.22
N ARG A 65 -5.85 9.01 -12.31
CA ARG A 65 -7.27 9.20 -11.95
C ARG A 65 -8.23 8.41 -12.84
N VAL A 66 -7.93 8.30 -14.13
CA VAL A 66 -8.76 7.56 -15.10
C VAL A 66 -8.63 6.06 -14.82
N LEU A 67 -7.42 5.59 -14.53
CA LEU A 67 -7.17 4.21 -14.14
C LEU A 67 -7.89 3.84 -12.82
N HIS A 68 -7.86 4.74 -11.84
CA HIS A 68 -8.54 4.53 -10.56
C HIS A 68 -10.05 4.36 -10.74
N ALA A 69 -10.67 5.27 -11.51
CA ALA A 69 -12.09 5.19 -11.84
C ALA A 69 -12.41 3.93 -12.66
N TRP A 70 -11.52 3.51 -13.56
CA TRP A 70 -11.68 2.30 -14.34
C TRP A 70 -11.69 1.05 -13.45
N TYR A 71 -10.77 0.91 -12.48
CA TYR A 71 -10.79 -0.19 -11.52
C TYR A 71 -12.08 -0.22 -10.69
N TYR A 72 -12.57 0.93 -10.22
CA TYR A 72 -13.85 1.00 -9.49
C TYR A 72 -15.06 0.57 -10.32
N SER A 73 -15.01 0.64 -11.65
CA SER A 73 -16.09 0.15 -12.51
C SER A 73 -16.27 -1.38 -12.44
N PHE A 74 -15.21 -2.10 -12.04
CA PHE A 74 -15.27 -3.54 -11.85
C PHE A 74 -15.92 -3.94 -10.52
N LEU A 75 -16.02 -3.03 -9.55
CA LEU A 75 -16.77 -3.30 -8.32
C LEU A 75 -18.29 -3.39 -8.57
N PRO A 76 -19.04 -4.04 -7.67
CA PRO A 76 -20.50 -4.09 -7.72
C PRO A 76 -21.14 -2.70 -7.77
N LEU A 77 -22.22 -2.54 -8.54
CA LEU A 77 -22.92 -1.25 -8.69
C LEU A 77 -23.79 -0.89 -7.47
N THR A 78 -24.21 -1.89 -6.71
CA THR A 78 -25.10 -1.78 -5.54
C THR A 78 -24.46 -1.10 -4.34
N THR A 79 -23.13 -1.03 -4.33
CA THR A 79 -22.32 -0.50 -3.24
C THR A 79 -22.24 1.03 -3.30
N ALA A 80 -22.49 1.71 -2.18
CA ALA A 80 -22.33 3.17 -2.09
C ALA A 80 -20.86 3.57 -2.35
N ARG A 81 -20.59 4.82 -2.77
CA ARG A 81 -19.21 5.24 -3.06
C ARG A 81 -18.26 5.06 -1.88
N ALA A 82 -18.67 5.48 -0.69
CA ALA A 82 -17.86 5.33 0.52
C ALA A 82 -17.55 3.86 0.82
N GLU A 83 -18.52 2.99 0.56
CA GLU A 83 -18.37 1.55 0.75
C GLU A 83 -17.48 0.91 -0.32
N LYS A 84 -17.51 1.38 -1.57
CA LYS A 84 -16.54 0.98 -2.61
C LYS A 84 -15.12 1.36 -2.23
N GLU A 85 -14.93 2.55 -1.67
CA GLU A 85 -13.64 3.01 -1.18
C GLU A 85 -13.15 2.16 0.01
N SER A 86 -14.06 1.70 0.87
CA SER A 86 -13.75 0.79 1.99
C SER A 86 -13.46 -0.66 1.54
N ARG A 87 -14.14 -1.16 0.51
CA ARG A 87 -13.96 -2.52 -0.02
C ARG A 87 -12.70 -2.67 -0.89
N MET A 88 -12.19 -1.58 -1.44
CA MET A 88 -10.97 -1.59 -2.25
C MET A 88 -9.73 -1.68 -1.34
N VAL A 89 -8.93 -2.74 -1.51
CA VAL A 89 -7.74 -2.98 -0.69
C VAL A 89 -6.49 -2.42 -1.36
N ASP A 90 -6.28 -2.77 -2.64
CA ASP A 90 -5.07 -2.37 -3.38
C ASP A 90 -5.31 -2.34 -4.90
N MET A 91 -4.46 -1.61 -5.62
CA MET A 91 -4.49 -1.47 -7.08
C MET A 91 -3.07 -1.50 -7.65
N TYR A 92 -2.76 -2.52 -8.43
CA TYR A 92 -1.46 -2.62 -9.10
C TYR A 92 -1.59 -2.19 -10.56
N ARG A 93 -0.59 -1.45 -11.06
CA ARG A 93 -0.62 -0.93 -12.44
C ARG A 93 0.66 -1.16 -13.25
N ASN A 94 1.79 -1.35 -12.58
CA ASN A 94 3.09 -1.28 -13.23
C ASN A 94 3.44 -2.58 -13.97
N VAL A 95 3.49 -3.69 -13.24
CA VAL A 95 3.94 -4.99 -13.76
C VAL A 95 2.75 -5.85 -14.21
N ILE A 96 1.66 -5.77 -13.46
CA ILE A 96 0.42 -6.52 -13.69
C ILE A 96 -0.75 -5.55 -13.53
N THR A 97 -1.76 -5.68 -14.39
CA THR A 97 -3.02 -4.94 -14.29
C THR A 97 -3.99 -5.74 -13.44
N ASN A 98 -4.03 -5.47 -12.14
CA ASN A 98 -4.96 -6.12 -11.22
C ASN A 98 -5.33 -5.18 -10.07
N PHE A 99 -6.36 -5.57 -9.32
CA PHE A 99 -6.72 -4.92 -8.06
C PHE A 99 -7.18 -5.97 -7.05
N THR A 100 -7.11 -5.62 -5.78
CA THR A 100 -7.52 -6.44 -4.66
C THR A 100 -8.71 -5.79 -3.99
N ALA A 101 -9.79 -6.53 -3.78
CA ALA A 101 -11.01 -6.01 -3.17
C ALA A 101 -11.72 -7.06 -2.32
N ARG A 102 -12.43 -6.59 -1.31
CA ARG A 102 -13.36 -7.38 -0.48
C ARG A 102 -14.67 -7.56 -1.23
N LEU A 103 -15.00 -8.81 -1.56
CA LEU A 103 -16.17 -9.17 -2.35
C LEU A 103 -16.86 -10.39 -1.72
N THR A 104 -18.18 -10.48 -1.89
CA THR A 104 -18.91 -11.71 -1.61
C THR A 104 -18.73 -12.73 -2.74
N VAL A 105 -18.97 -14.00 -2.45
CA VAL A 105 -18.90 -15.09 -3.44
C VAL A 105 -19.81 -14.83 -4.65
N GLU A 106 -20.98 -14.22 -4.43
CA GLU A 106 -21.91 -13.90 -5.51
C GLU A 106 -21.41 -12.73 -6.37
N GLU A 107 -20.84 -11.70 -5.75
CA GLU A 107 -20.20 -10.58 -6.45
C GLU A 107 -19.01 -11.05 -7.29
N VAL A 108 -18.23 -12.01 -6.80
CA VAL A 108 -17.12 -12.62 -7.58
C VAL A 108 -17.65 -13.27 -8.86
N LYS A 109 -18.77 -14.01 -8.81
CA LYS A 109 -19.37 -14.61 -10.00
C LYS A 109 -19.76 -13.55 -11.03
N THR A 110 -20.33 -12.42 -10.57
CA THR A 110 -20.68 -11.31 -11.48
C THR A 110 -19.44 -10.63 -12.06
N THR A 111 -18.40 -10.43 -11.24
CA THR A 111 -17.14 -9.80 -11.64
C THR A 111 -16.40 -10.64 -12.66
N LYS A 112 -16.34 -11.97 -12.47
CA LYS A 112 -15.74 -12.91 -13.43
C LYS A 112 -16.36 -12.83 -14.83
N ARG A 113 -17.63 -12.43 -14.95
CA ARG A 113 -18.32 -12.29 -16.24
C ARG A 113 -18.12 -10.92 -16.91
N LYS A 114 -17.53 -9.93 -16.23
CA LYS A 114 -17.30 -8.60 -16.80
C LYS A 114 -16.23 -8.68 -17.88
N ALA A 115 -16.46 -7.98 -18.99
CA ALA A 115 -15.49 -7.88 -20.07
C ALA A 115 -14.18 -7.27 -19.56
N GLY A 116 -13.06 -7.88 -19.95
CA GLY A 116 -11.72 -7.44 -19.53
C GLY A 116 -11.23 -8.09 -18.23
N VAL A 117 -12.06 -8.85 -17.50
CA VAL A 117 -11.59 -9.70 -16.41
C VAL A 117 -11.00 -10.99 -17.00
N VAL A 118 -9.77 -11.31 -16.60
CA VAL A 118 -9.04 -12.51 -17.04
C VAL A 118 -9.20 -13.62 -16.01
N PHE A 119 -8.99 -13.29 -14.74
CA PHE A 119 -9.00 -14.27 -13.67
C PHE A 119 -9.34 -13.61 -12.33
N VAL A 120 -10.01 -14.35 -11.45
CA VAL A 120 -10.32 -13.90 -10.08
C VAL A 120 -10.05 -15.05 -9.11
N THR A 121 -9.21 -14.79 -8.11
CA THR A 121 -8.78 -15.76 -7.09
C THR A 121 -8.91 -15.14 -5.69
N PRO A 122 -9.22 -15.94 -4.65
CA PRO A 122 -9.07 -15.48 -3.28
C PRO A 122 -7.62 -15.06 -3.03
N GLU A 123 -7.43 -14.00 -2.25
CA GLU A 123 -6.12 -13.58 -1.78
C GLU A 123 -5.68 -14.53 -0.67
N ASN A 124 -4.56 -15.22 -0.90
CA ASN A 124 -3.89 -15.97 0.14
C ASN A 124 -2.76 -15.10 0.69
N PRO A 125 -2.81 -14.67 1.97
CA PRO A 125 -1.69 -13.98 2.58
C PRO A 125 -0.50 -14.93 2.58
N LEU A 126 0.50 -14.63 1.76
CA LEU A 126 1.76 -15.36 1.79
C LEU A 126 2.45 -14.99 3.10
N LEU A 127 2.63 -15.97 3.99
CA LEU A 127 3.54 -15.78 5.11
C LEU A 127 4.93 -15.62 4.51
N LEU A 128 5.47 -14.40 4.55
CA LEU A 128 6.85 -14.16 4.19
C LEU A 128 7.72 -14.94 5.17
N HIS A 129 8.22 -16.10 4.75
CA HIS A 129 9.37 -16.72 5.37
C HIS A 129 10.56 -15.81 5.06
N THR A 130 10.70 -14.77 5.89
CA THR A 130 11.81 -13.86 5.78
C THR A 130 13.08 -14.67 5.97
N THR A 131 13.96 -14.61 4.98
CA THR A 131 15.32 -15.07 5.17
C THR A 131 16.09 -14.02 5.92
N TRP A 132 15.74 -13.93 7.21
CA TRP A 132 16.45 -13.20 8.24
C TRP A 132 17.74 -13.94 8.63
N SER A 133 18.49 -14.35 7.60
CA SER A 133 19.85 -14.83 7.67
C SER A 133 20.50 -14.56 6.32
N TYR A 134 21.55 -13.74 6.30
CA TYR A 134 22.37 -13.41 5.12
C TYR A 134 22.83 -14.66 4.33
N HIS A 135 22.79 -15.83 4.97
CA HIS A 135 23.13 -17.12 4.40
C HIS A 135 22.29 -17.53 3.18
N PHE A 136 21.04 -17.06 3.06
CA PHE A 136 20.16 -17.44 1.95
C PHE A 136 20.51 -16.77 0.62
N LEU A 137 21.16 -15.61 0.67
CA LEU A 137 21.68 -14.96 -0.53
C LEU A 137 23.07 -15.50 -0.92
N GLY A 138 23.54 -16.56 -0.27
CA GLY A 138 24.90 -17.07 -0.46
C GLY A 138 25.97 -16.07 0.01
N LEU A 139 25.59 -15.06 0.79
CA LEU A 139 26.49 -14.08 1.38
C LEU A 139 27.05 -14.66 2.69
N SER A 140 27.77 -15.78 2.59
CA SER A 140 28.61 -16.24 3.69
C SER A 140 29.73 -15.23 3.91
N GLN A 141 30.10 -14.99 5.17
CA GLN A 141 31.35 -14.32 5.56
C GLN A 141 32.55 -15.23 5.24
N SER A 142 32.64 -15.73 4.01
CA SER A 142 33.84 -16.37 3.50
C SER A 142 34.81 -15.28 3.08
N ASP A 143 36.09 -15.45 3.44
CA ASP A 143 37.21 -14.52 3.26
C ASP A 143 37.57 -14.15 1.80
N VAL A 144 36.63 -14.32 0.86
CA VAL A 144 36.81 -14.13 -0.57
C VAL A 144 35.60 -13.37 -1.12
N GLY A 145 35.66 -12.03 -1.16
CA GLY A 145 34.59 -11.21 -1.74
C GLY A 145 34.61 -9.74 -1.30
N LEU A 146 33.87 -8.92 -2.06
CA LEU A 146 33.82 -7.45 -2.06
C LEU A 146 33.41 -6.77 -0.73
N TRP A 147 33.17 -7.53 0.34
CA TRP A 147 32.54 -7.11 1.60
C TRP A 147 33.52 -7.01 2.78
N LYS A 148 34.85 -7.12 2.53
CA LYS A 148 35.93 -7.24 3.54
C LYS A 148 36.18 -6.00 4.43
N GLY A 149 35.19 -5.15 4.64
CA GLY A 149 35.31 -3.95 5.48
C GLY A 149 34.01 -3.20 5.74
N SER A 150 32.88 -3.69 5.21
CA SER A 150 31.59 -3.07 5.42
C SER A 150 30.92 -3.69 6.65
N ASN A 151 30.82 -2.93 7.74
CA ASN A 151 29.95 -3.25 8.90
C ASN A 151 28.45 -3.17 8.53
N PHE A 152 28.08 -3.49 7.30
CA PHE A 152 26.68 -3.54 6.88
C PHE A 152 26.08 -4.84 7.39
N GLY A 153 25.20 -4.70 8.39
CA GLY A 153 24.26 -5.75 8.77
C GLY A 153 24.55 -6.52 10.05
N SER A 154 25.57 -6.14 10.84
CA SER A 154 25.82 -6.77 12.14
C SER A 154 24.79 -6.31 13.17
N LEU A 155 23.64 -6.98 13.20
CA LEU A 155 22.62 -6.78 14.23
C LEU A 155 23.02 -7.58 15.47
N SER A 156 24.14 -7.19 16.09
CA SER A 156 24.75 -7.87 17.23
C SER A 156 24.04 -7.62 18.57
N HIS A 157 22.88 -6.96 18.56
CA HIS A 157 22.24 -6.45 19.79
C HIS A 157 20.82 -6.97 20.08
N LEU A 158 20.38 -8.09 19.50
CA LEU A 158 19.12 -8.75 19.88
C LEU A 158 19.31 -10.23 20.27
N LYS A 159 20.34 -10.52 21.07
CA LYS A 159 20.41 -11.77 21.85
C LYS A 159 19.42 -11.68 23.02
N GLY A 160 18.14 -11.89 22.79
CA GLY A 160 17.19 -11.87 23.92
C GLY A 160 15.75 -12.26 23.65
N LEU A 161 15.28 -12.33 22.40
CA LEU A 161 13.86 -12.58 22.13
C LEU A 161 13.68 -13.62 21.02
N VAL A 162 13.93 -14.89 21.36
CA VAL A 162 13.25 -16.01 20.71
C VAL A 162 12.78 -16.97 21.82
N PRO A 163 11.46 -17.15 22.02
CA PRO A 163 10.96 -18.17 22.92
C PRO A 163 11.25 -19.56 22.33
N LYS A 164 11.81 -20.41 23.19
CA LYS A 164 12.10 -21.82 22.94
C LYS A 164 10.77 -22.58 22.86
N VAL A 165 10.39 -23.03 21.66
CA VAL A 165 9.26 -23.96 21.48
C VAL A 165 9.58 -24.98 20.37
N LEU A 166 9.55 -26.26 20.79
CA LEU A 166 9.53 -27.54 20.05
C LEU A 166 10.73 -27.83 19.11
N HIS A 167 11.39 -28.99 19.14
CA HIS A 167 11.06 -30.33 19.67
C HIS A 167 12.36 -31.03 20.09
#